data_AF-A0A1G8TYQ4-F1
#
_entry.id   AF-A0A1G8TYQ4-F1
#
_cell.length_a   1.000
_cell.length_b   1.000
_cell.length_c   1.000
_cell.angle_alpha   90.00
_cell.angle_beta   90.00
_cell.angle_gamma   90.00
#
_symmetry.space_group_name_H-M   'P 1'
#
loop_
_entity.id
_entity.type
_entity.pdbx_description
1 polymer ?
#
loop_
_entity_poly.entity_id
_entity_poly.type
_entity_poly.pdbx_seq_one_letter_code
_entity_poly.pdbx_strand_id
1 'polypeptide(L)'
;MKGARRVLCWMGLGAAAVLAAGCTTQDHLYSQGRCLTCINNPVTGEPINYDPEQQPAIDEEAVAASSGQEVSASSRHGRFSMASPLDVDTAYARVRSEFGFRSEADFNPNSNSDQWAMMDNAWHFDATPGAFYQMSDYARQTVNGAEHSLVLKAQIQRDGSGSRINVEYLPTTNAGYDGDAMGEALEERFRMVLR
;
A
#
# COMPACT_ATOMS: atom_id res chain seq x y z
N MET A 1 -68.37 -25.78 -31.46
CA MET A 1 -67.06 -26.48 -31.56
C MET A 1 -65.94 -25.45 -31.46
N LYS A 2 -64.98 -25.66 -30.54
CA LYS A 2 -63.71 -24.91 -30.31
C LYS A 2 -63.88 -23.40 -29.99
N GLY A 3 -63.61 -22.84 -28.81
CA GLY A 3 -62.76 -23.21 -27.68
C GLY A 3 -61.65 -22.17 -27.51
N ALA A 4 -61.68 -21.34 -26.46
CA ALA A 4 -60.51 -20.94 -25.65
C ALA A 4 -60.84 -19.83 -24.62
N ARG A 5 -60.39 -20.11 -23.39
CA ARG A 5 -60.41 -19.32 -22.15
C ARG A 5 -59.79 -17.93 -22.30
N ARG A 6 -60.30 -16.97 -21.53
CA ARG A 6 -59.46 -15.90 -20.95
C ARG A 6 -59.73 -15.78 -19.46
N VAL A 7 -58.82 -16.37 -18.68
CA VAL A 7 -58.55 -16.02 -17.29
C VAL A 7 -57.69 -14.76 -17.34
N LEU A 8 -58.03 -13.71 -16.60
CA LEU A 8 -57.10 -12.63 -16.31
C LEU A 8 -57.10 -12.40 -14.80
N CYS A 9 -56.14 -13.06 -14.15
CA CYS A 9 -55.72 -12.79 -12.78
C CYS A 9 -54.88 -11.51 -12.73
N TRP A 10 -54.96 -10.89 -11.57
CA TRP A 10 -54.26 -9.70 -11.07
C TRP A 10 -52.73 -9.72 -11.10
N MET A 11 -52.18 -8.55 -10.71
CA MET A 11 -50.79 -8.18 -10.35
C MET A 11 -50.05 -7.50 -11.51
N GLY A 12 -49.34 -6.38 -11.32
CA GLY A 12 -48.94 -5.62 -10.15
C GLY A 12 -47.98 -4.50 -10.61
N LEU A 13 -47.76 -3.50 -9.76
CA LEU A 13 -46.86 -2.37 -9.94
C LEU A 13 -45.48 -2.77 -10.47
N GLY A 14 -44.88 -1.91 -11.30
CA GLY A 14 -43.46 -1.96 -11.64
C GLY A 14 -42.96 -0.60 -12.14
N ALA A 15 -42.67 0.31 -11.20
CA ALA A 15 -41.89 1.51 -11.50
C ALA A 15 -40.43 1.08 -11.74
N ALA A 16 -39.96 1.20 -12.98
CA ALA A 16 -38.57 0.96 -13.35
C ALA A 16 -37.71 2.14 -12.87
N ALA A 17 -37.23 2.05 -11.63
CA ALA A 17 -36.14 2.89 -11.15
C ALA A 17 -34.85 2.38 -11.80
N VAL A 18 -34.32 3.16 -12.74
CA VAL A 18 -32.96 2.96 -13.28
C VAL A 18 -32.00 3.29 -12.15
N LEU A 19 -31.60 2.27 -11.39
CA LEU A 19 -30.48 2.37 -10.47
C LEU A 19 -29.22 2.52 -11.33
N ALA A 20 -28.66 3.73 -11.33
CA ALA A 20 -27.27 3.93 -11.70
C ALA A 20 -26.42 3.10 -10.73
N ALA A 21 -26.03 1.90 -11.15
CA ALA A 21 -24.96 1.17 -10.51
C ALA A 21 -23.67 1.97 -10.73
N GLY A 22 -23.41 2.93 -9.83
CA GLY A 22 -22.07 3.44 -9.67
C GLY A 22 -21.17 2.28 -9.29
N CYS A 23 -20.04 2.13 -9.97
CA CYS A 23 -19.01 1.18 -9.60
C CYS A 23 -18.57 1.47 -8.15
N THR A 24 -19.01 0.68 -7.19
CA THR A 24 -18.46 0.71 -5.83
C THR A 24 -17.16 -0.10 -5.87
N THR A 25 -16.02 0.55 -6.10
CA THR A 25 -14.71 -0.09 -5.91
C THR A 25 -14.46 -0.23 -4.41
N GLN A 26 -14.90 -1.33 -3.82
CA GLN A 26 -14.79 -1.66 -2.39
C GLN A 26 -13.56 -2.53 -2.08
N ASP A 27 -12.41 -2.22 -2.66
CA ASP A 27 -11.16 -2.91 -2.33
C ASP A 27 -10.20 -1.91 -1.71
N HIS A 28 -10.35 -1.70 -0.40
CA HIS A 28 -9.34 -0.96 0.33
C HIS A 28 -8.13 -1.86 0.61
N LEU A 29 -6.95 -1.51 0.09
CA LEU A 29 -5.73 -2.30 0.30
C LEU A 29 -5.14 -1.95 1.66
N TYR A 30 -4.78 -2.95 2.48
CA TYR A 30 -4.17 -2.73 3.80
C TYR A 30 -2.76 -3.32 3.87
N SER A 31 -1.90 -2.66 4.63
CA SER A 31 -0.50 -3.05 4.83
C SER A 31 -0.06 -2.61 6.22
N GLN A 32 0.36 -3.59 7.04
CA GLN A 32 0.80 -3.38 8.43
C GLN A 32 -0.23 -2.62 9.28
N GLY A 33 -1.51 -2.96 9.13
CA GLY A 33 -2.62 -2.31 9.82
C GLY A 33 -3.01 -0.94 9.25
N ARG A 34 -2.40 -0.47 8.15
CA ARG A 34 -2.68 0.85 7.55
C ARG A 34 -3.29 0.72 6.15
N CYS A 35 -4.33 1.51 5.89
CA CYS A 35 -5.02 1.54 4.60
C CYS A 35 -4.21 2.32 3.55
N LEU A 36 -3.89 1.65 2.44
CA LEU A 36 -3.15 2.11 1.26
C LEU A 36 -4.02 2.65 0.13
N THR A 37 -5.32 2.71 0.33
CA THR A 37 -6.29 3.26 -0.64
C THR A 37 -7.20 4.30 0.00
N CYS A 38 -6.98 4.58 1.27
CA CYS A 38 -7.73 5.57 2.04
C CYS A 38 -7.12 6.96 1.85
N ILE A 39 -7.86 8.01 2.18
CA ILE A 39 -7.31 9.36 2.33
C ILE A 39 -6.93 9.49 3.80
N ASN A 40 -5.73 9.97 4.11
CA ASN A 40 -5.28 10.16 5.49
C ASN A 40 -5.50 11.60 5.96
N ASN A 41 -5.76 11.77 7.26
CA ASN A 41 -5.73 13.06 7.92
C ASN A 41 -4.27 13.55 7.99
N PRO A 42 -3.95 14.76 7.50
CA PRO A 42 -2.56 15.25 7.46
C PRO A 42 -1.99 15.60 8.85
N VAL A 43 -2.82 15.63 9.90
CA VAL A 43 -2.41 15.91 11.28
C VAL A 43 -2.24 14.63 12.11
N THR A 44 -3.11 13.63 11.92
CA THR A 44 -3.09 12.39 12.72
C THR A 44 -2.52 11.19 11.99
N GLY A 45 -2.42 11.24 10.66
CA GLY A 45 -2.01 10.11 9.82
C GLY A 45 -3.04 8.98 9.69
N GLU A 46 -4.21 9.12 10.34
CA GLU A 46 -5.28 8.12 10.32
C GLU A 46 -6.17 8.27 9.07
N PRO A 47 -6.74 7.17 8.53
CA PRO A 47 -7.62 7.22 7.38
C PRO A 47 -8.95 7.92 7.71
N ILE A 48 -9.33 8.94 6.94
CA ILE A 48 -10.58 9.71 7.14
C ILE A 48 -11.78 9.13 6.39
N ASN A 49 -11.55 8.24 5.42
CA ASN A 49 -12.60 7.55 4.66
C ASN A 49 -12.66 6.05 5.00
N TYR A 50 -12.41 5.72 6.27
CA TYR A 50 -12.47 4.38 6.82
C TYR A 50 -13.90 3.97 7.22
N ASP A 51 -14.35 2.78 6.79
CA ASP A 51 -15.56 2.12 7.26
C ASP A 51 -15.19 0.84 8.05
N PRO A 52 -15.40 0.80 9.38
CA PRO A 52 -15.05 -0.35 10.21
C PRO A 52 -15.83 -1.62 9.90
N GLU A 53 -16.96 -1.54 9.19
CA GLU A 53 -17.80 -2.70 8.87
C GLU A 53 -17.37 -3.45 7.61
N GLN A 54 -16.40 -2.93 6.84
CA GLN A 54 -15.92 -3.49 5.57
C GLN A 54 -14.61 -4.29 5.69
N GLN A 55 -14.31 -4.84 6.87
CA GLN A 55 -13.20 -5.78 7.01
C GLN A 55 -13.51 -7.10 6.27
N PRO A 56 -12.71 -7.54 5.29
CA PRO A 56 -12.48 -8.98 5.19
C PRO A 56 -11.80 -9.40 6.50
N ALA A 57 -12.36 -10.40 7.17
CA ALA A 57 -11.83 -10.91 8.43
C ALA A 57 -10.33 -11.23 8.25
N ILE A 58 -9.49 -10.43 8.88
CA ILE A 58 -8.02 -10.58 9.02
C ILE A 58 -7.62 -11.85 9.80
N ASP A 59 -8.55 -12.78 10.00
CA ASP A 59 -8.37 -14.01 10.76
C ASP A 59 -8.00 -15.22 9.87
N GLU A 60 -8.10 -15.14 8.54
CA GLU A 60 -7.70 -16.26 7.65
C GLU A 60 -6.27 -16.14 7.10
N GLU A 61 -5.70 -14.94 6.98
CA GLU A 61 -4.33 -14.75 6.49
C GLU A 61 -3.26 -14.90 7.59
N ALA A 62 -3.62 -14.64 8.85
CA ALA A 62 -2.70 -14.78 9.99
C ALA A 62 -2.49 -16.24 10.43
N VAL A 63 -3.40 -17.16 10.10
CA VAL A 63 -3.30 -18.59 10.47
C VAL A 63 -2.45 -19.37 9.46
N ALA A 64 -2.29 -18.87 8.22
CA ALA A 64 -1.44 -19.49 7.20
C ALA A 64 0.07 -19.28 7.44
N ALA A 65 0.46 -18.26 8.23
CA ALA A 65 1.86 -17.95 8.54
C ALA A 65 2.51 -18.92 9.57
N SER A 66 1.75 -19.84 10.17
CA SER A 66 2.26 -20.84 11.12
C SER A 66 2.64 -22.19 10.49
N SER A 67 2.31 -22.42 9.22
CA SER A 67 2.73 -23.63 8.50
C SER A 67 3.70 -23.19 7.41
N GLY A 68 5.00 -23.38 7.63
CA GLY A 68 6.09 -22.97 6.73
C GLY A 68 5.98 -23.52 5.31
N GLN A 69 5.07 -22.93 4.54
CA GLN A 69 4.76 -23.27 3.16
C GLN A 69 4.82 -21.96 2.38
N GLU A 70 6.00 -21.66 1.86
CA GLU A 70 6.17 -20.71 0.76
C GLU A 70 5.38 -21.24 -0.45
N VAL A 71 4.15 -20.79 -0.65
CA VAL A 71 3.50 -20.87 -1.96
C VAL A 71 2.55 -19.68 -2.16
N SER A 72 3.04 -18.73 -2.96
CA SER A 72 2.32 -17.89 -3.94
C SER A 72 0.82 -17.64 -3.70
N ALA A 73 0.52 -16.50 -3.10
CA ALA A 73 -0.77 -15.82 -3.22
C ALA A 73 -0.52 -14.31 -3.37
N SER A 74 -0.72 -13.81 -4.60
CA SER A 74 -0.58 -12.41 -5.07
C SER A 74 0.85 -11.89 -5.27
N SER A 75 1.40 -12.12 -6.47
CA SER A 75 2.69 -11.61 -7.00
C SER A 75 2.77 -10.07 -7.16
N ARG A 76 2.02 -9.31 -6.35
CA ARG A 76 1.86 -7.86 -6.48
C ARG A 76 2.44 -7.13 -5.28
N HIS A 77 2.29 -7.67 -4.08
CA HIS A 77 2.84 -7.08 -2.88
C HIS A 77 4.02 -7.93 -2.42
N GLY A 78 5.18 -7.32 -2.21
CA GLY A 78 6.34 -8.02 -1.67
C GLY A 78 6.97 -7.29 -0.49
N ARG A 79 7.80 -8.04 0.24
CA ARG A 79 8.52 -7.55 1.42
C ARG A 79 9.85 -8.28 1.57
N PHE A 80 10.83 -7.59 2.14
CA PHE A 80 12.09 -8.19 2.54
C PHE A 80 12.65 -7.47 3.77
N SER A 81 13.62 -8.10 4.43
CA SER A 81 14.32 -7.56 5.60
C SER A 81 15.82 -7.77 5.45
N MET A 82 16.62 -6.81 5.90
CA MET A 82 18.07 -6.90 5.91
C MET A 82 18.67 -6.17 7.11
N ALA A 83 19.87 -6.61 7.50
CA ALA A 83 20.70 -5.89 8.45
C ALA A 83 21.72 -5.02 7.72
N SER A 84 22.02 -3.85 8.28
CA SER A 84 23.11 -2.98 7.84
C SER A 84 24.09 -2.73 9.00
N PRO A 85 25.40 -2.68 8.73
CA PRO A 85 26.38 -2.29 9.74
C PRO A 85 26.30 -0.78 10.09
N LEU A 86 25.58 0.02 9.32
CA LEU A 86 25.41 1.45 9.55
C LEU A 86 24.46 1.67 10.73
N ASP A 87 24.76 2.69 11.54
CA ASP A 87 23.82 3.16 12.56
C ASP A 87 22.51 3.64 11.90
N VAL A 88 21.45 3.66 12.70
CA VAL A 88 20.08 3.94 12.25
C VAL A 88 19.94 5.30 11.54
N ASP A 89 20.66 6.34 11.97
CA ASP A 89 20.55 7.69 11.40
C ASP A 89 21.28 7.77 10.06
N THR A 90 22.44 7.14 9.95
CA THR A 90 23.19 7.04 8.69
C THR A 90 22.43 6.19 7.67
N ALA A 91 21.89 5.03 8.07
CA ALA A 91 21.06 4.20 7.20
C ALA A 91 19.82 4.97 6.70
N TYR A 92 19.14 5.69 7.59
CA TYR A 92 18.04 6.57 7.24
C TYR A 92 18.42 7.62 6.20
N ALA A 93 19.48 8.40 6.45
CA ALA A 93 19.87 9.48 5.54
C ALA A 93 20.13 8.95 4.12
N ARG A 94 20.78 7.80 4.00
CA ARG A 94 21.09 7.17 2.72
C ARG A 94 19.87 6.61 2.01
N VAL A 95 19.04 5.84 2.71
CA VAL A 95 17.79 5.28 2.15
C VAL A 95 16.83 6.41 1.74
N ARG A 96 16.65 7.41 2.59
CA ARG A 96 15.83 8.59 2.27
C ARG A 96 16.28 9.27 0.99
N SER A 97 17.59 9.52 0.87
CA SER A 97 18.16 10.18 -0.30
C SER A 97 18.05 9.33 -1.57
N GLU A 98 18.26 8.02 -1.49
CA GLU A 98 18.23 7.12 -2.65
C GLU A 98 16.82 7.00 -3.25
N PHE A 99 15.83 6.82 -2.38
CA PHE A 99 14.46 6.55 -2.80
C PHE A 99 13.58 7.80 -2.83
N GLY A 100 14.10 8.95 -2.41
CA GLY A 100 13.40 10.23 -2.46
C GLY A 100 12.24 10.33 -1.48
N PHE A 101 12.30 9.62 -0.34
CA PHE A 101 11.27 9.68 0.68
C PHE A 101 11.13 11.11 1.23
N ARG A 102 9.93 11.67 1.14
CA ARG A 102 9.63 13.01 1.69
C ARG A 102 9.26 12.93 3.15
N SER A 103 9.81 13.84 3.94
CA SER A 103 9.40 14.18 5.30
C SER A 103 8.44 15.36 5.27
N GLU A 104 7.78 15.65 6.40
CA GLU A 104 6.91 16.83 6.53
C GLU A 104 7.60 18.13 6.12
N ALA A 105 8.89 18.27 6.42
CA ALA A 105 9.67 19.47 6.13
C ALA A 105 9.93 19.71 4.63
N ASP A 106 9.70 18.70 3.78
CA ASP A 106 9.87 18.81 2.32
C ASP A 106 8.61 19.36 1.62
N PHE A 107 7.50 19.52 2.35
CA PHE A 107 6.24 20.03 1.83
C PHE A 107 6.07 21.52 2.15
N ASN A 108 5.50 22.26 1.21
CA ASN A 108 5.04 23.63 1.46
C ASN A 108 3.60 23.59 1.99
N PRO A 109 3.35 23.94 3.27
CA PRO A 109 2.00 23.88 3.85
C PRO A 109 1.03 24.85 3.18
N ASN A 110 1.52 25.85 2.42
CA ASN A 110 0.67 26.79 1.69
C ASN A 110 0.34 26.32 0.26
N SER A 111 0.88 25.17 -0.17
CA SER A 111 0.57 24.59 -1.47
C SER A 111 -0.53 23.55 -1.34
N ASN A 112 -1.63 23.75 -2.07
CA ASN A 112 -2.71 22.76 -2.11
C ASN A 112 -2.19 21.40 -2.59
N SER A 113 -1.30 21.35 -3.58
CA SER A 113 -0.74 20.09 -4.09
C SER A 113 -0.01 19.29 -3.01
N ASP A 114 0.70 20.00 -2.14
CA ASP A 114 1.54 19.40 -1.11
C ASP A 114 0.68 18.93 0.05
N GLN A 115 -0.35 19.69 0.41
CA GLN A 115 -1.38 19.23 1.34
C GLN A 115 -2.08 17.95 0.83
N TRP A 116 -2.46 17.91 -0.46
CA TRP A 116 -3.04 16.71 -1.06
C TRP A 116 -2.06 15.53 -1.05
N ALA A 117 -0.78 15.77 -1.32
CA ALA A 117 0.25 14.73 -1.27
C ALA A 117 0.47 14.20 0.16
N MET A 118 0.41 15.05 1.18
CA MET A 118 0.45 14.64 2.59
C MET A 118 -0.81 13.88 3.04
N MET A 119 -1.94 14.08 2.35
CA MET A 119 -3.19 13.33 2.56
C MET A 119 -3.24 12.00 1.80
N ASP A 120 -2.31 11.77 0.86
CA ASP A 120 -2.23 10.52 0.10
C ASP A 120 -1.81 9.37 1.03
N ASN A 121 -2.44 8.22 0.88
CA ASN A 121 -2.09 7.02 1.66
C ASN A 121 -0.67 6.51 1.43
N ALA A 122 -0.14 6.74 0.23
CA ALA A 122 1.20 6.34 -0.14
C ALA A 122 2.22 7.09 0.70
N TRP A 123 1.92 8.30 1.15
CA TRP A 123 2.79 9.09 1.99
C TRP A 123 2.60 8.79 3.48
N HIS A 124 3.72 8.66 4.20
CA HIS A 124 3.79 8.64 5.64
C HIS A 124 5.23 8.83 6.10
N PHE A 125 5.42 9.57 7.18
CA PHE A 125 6.72 9.80 7.79
C PHE A 125 6.59 9.81 9.31
N ASP A 126 7.42 9.02 9.98
CA ASP A 126 7.60 9.05 11.43
C ASP A 126 9.09 8.86 11.75
N ALA A 127 9.59 9.59 12.74
CA ALA A 127 11.01 9.67 13.04
C ALA A 127 11.25 9.88 14.53
N THR A 128 12.00 8.95 15.13
CA THR A 128 12.66 9.14 16.42
C THR A 128 14.16 8.98 16.21
N PRO A 129 14.91 10.08 16.00
CA PRO A 129 16.34 10.03 15.74
C PRO A 129 17.11 9.21 16.77
N GLY A 130 18.04 8.40 16.28
CA GLY A 130 18.79 7.44 17.06
C GLY A 130 18.01 6.16 17.40
N ALA A 131 16.70 6.04 17.15
CA ALA A 131 15.94 4.85 17.52
C ALA A 131 15.25 4.17 16.32
N PHE A 132 14.42 4.92 15.60
CA PHE A 132 13.68 4.38 14.46
C PHE A 132 13.25 5.46 13.47
N TYR A 133 13.01 5.03 12.24
CA TYR A 133 12.38 5.79 11.17
C TYR A 133 11.38 4.91 10.44
N GLN A 134 10.25 5.48 10.06
CA GLN A 134 9.26 4.86 9.19
C GLN A 134 8.92 5.83 8.06
N MET A 135 9.13 5.39 6.82
CA MET A 135 8.93 6.20 5.62
C MET A 135 8.06 5.43 4.63
N SER A 136 7.17 6.14 3.96
CA SER A 136 6.31 5.64 2.89
C SER A 136 6.16 6.75 1.86
N ASP A 137 6.38 6.45 0.58
CA ASP A 137 6.11 7.37 -0.52
C ASP A 137 6.02 6.61 -1.85
N TYR A 138 5.68 7.30 -2.93
CA TYR A 138 5.86 6.77 -4.28
C TYR A 138 7.35 6.71 -4.64
N ALA A 139 7.75 5.59 -5.22
CA ALA A 139 9.09 5.37 -5.75
C ALA A 139 9.00 4.87 -7.21
N ARG A 140 10.14 4.95 -7.90
CA ARG A 140 10.31 4.39 -9.24
C ARG A 140 11.40 3.33 -9.22
N GLN A 141 11.16 2.25 -9.94
CA GLN A 141 12.12 1.16 -10.12
C GLN A 141 12.03 0.62 -11.54
N THR A 142 13.18 0.46 -12.19
CA THR A 142 13.26 -0.17 -13.51
C THR A 142 13.46 -1.67 -13.36
N VAL A 143 12.61 -2.45 -14.01
CA VAL A 143 12.65 -3.92 -14.07
C VAL A 143 12.40 -4.34 -15.50
N ASN A 144 13.19 -5.28 -16.03
CA ASN A 144 13.04 -5.80 -17.40
C ASN A 144 13.00 -4.70 -18.50
N GLY A 145 13.69 -3.57 -18.26
CA GLY A 145 13.76 -2.44 -19.19
C GLY A 145 12.55 -1.48 -19.16
N ALA A 146 11.58 -1.71 -18.28
CA ALA A 146 10.44 -0.82 -18.06
C ALA A 146 10.52 -0.15 -16.68
N GLU A 147 10.14 1.12 -16.60
CA GLU A 147 10.01 1.83 -15.33
C GLU A 147 8.63 1.56 -14.73
N HIS A 148 8.61 1.21 -13.45
CA HIS A 148 7.39 0.97 -12.68
C HIS A 148 7.31 1.97 -11.53
N SER A 149 6.13 2.56 -11.37
CA SER A 149 5.78 3.33 -10.17
C SER A 149 5.18 2.43 -9.12
N LEU A 150 5.62 2.58 -7.87
CA LEU A 150 5.21 1.76 -6.73
C LEU A 150 5.11 2.60 -5.47
N VAL A 151 4.30 2.16 -4.52
CA VAL A 151 4.38 2.63 -3.14
C VAL A 151 5.48 1.82 -2.46
N LEU A 152 6.51 2.51 -1.95
CA LEU A 152 7.60 1.91 -1.21
C LEU A 152 7.46 2.29 0.26
N LYS A 153 7.68 1.34 1.16
CA LYS A 153 7.75 1.57 2.59
C LYS A 153 9.08 1.08 3.11
N ALA A 154 9.73 1.86 3.95
CA ALA A 154 10.94 1.49 4.64
C ALA A 154 10.81 1.78 6.13
N GLN A 155 11.07 0.77 6.96
CA GLN A 155 11.28 0.93 8.39
C GLN A 155 12.73 0.63 8.71
N ILE A 156 13.36 1.53 9.46
CA ILE A 156 14.75 1.43 9.85
C ILE A 156 14.78 1.54 11.36
N GLN A 157 15.29 0.53 12.05
CA GLN A 157 15.34 0.48 13.50
C GLN A 157 16.76 0.20 13.96
N ARG A 158 17.14 0.74 15.11
CA ARG A 158 18.43 0.43 15.75
C ARG A 158 18.53 -1.07 16.02
N ASP A 159 19.63 -1.70 15.62
CA ASP A 159 19.97 -3.10 15.91
C ASP A 159 21.42 -3.16 16.41
N GLY A 160 21.62 -3.06 17.73
CA GLY A 160 22.94 -2.93 18.33
C GLY A 160 23.67 -1.65 17.89
N SER A 161 24.85 -1.80 17.29
CA SER A 161 25.61 -0.70 16.67
C SER A 161 25.19 -0.42 15.22
N GLY A 162 24.39 -1.29 14.62
CA GLY A 162 23.91 -1.17 13.25
C GLY A 162 22.41 -0.89 13.19
N SER A 163 21.78 -1.31 12.10
CA SER A 163 20.36 -1.12 11.86
C SER A 163 19.71 -2.31 11.18
N ARG A 164 18.41 -2.48 11.43
CA ARG A 164 17.54 -3.40 10.72
C ARG A 164 16.60 -2.62 9.81
N ILE A 165 16.54 -3.04 8.55
CA ILE A 165 15.72 -2.42 7.53
C ILE A 165 14.66 -3.42 7.10
N ASN A 166 13.39 -3.04 7.22
CA ASN A 166 12.25 -3.78 6.68
C ASN A 166 11.65 -2.97 5.55
N VAL A 167 11.50 -3.60 4.39
CA VAL A 167 10.99 -2.96 3.18
C VAL A 167 9.72 -3.67 2.74
N GLU A 168 8.75 -2.87 2.32
CA GLU A 168 7.52 -3.34 1.70
C GLU A 168 7.24 -2.55 0.43
N TYR A 169 6.75 -3.20 -0.61
CA TYR A 169 6.52 -2.57 -1.89
C TYR A 169 5.26 -3.08 -2.57
N LEU A 170 4.53 -2.16 -3.21
CA LEU A 170 3.28 -2.44 -3.90
C LEU A 170 3.20 -1.63 -5.20
N PRO A 171 2.85 -2.22 -6.34
CA PRO A 171 2.74 -1.51 -7.60
C PRO A 171 1.55 -0.56 -7.59
N THR A 172 1.72 0.58 -8.25
CA THR A 172 0.59 1.50 -8.54
C THR A 172 -0.26 1.01 -9.72
N THR A 173 0.29 0.14 -10.58
CA THR A 173 -0.41 -0.47 -11.72
C THR A 173 0.01 -1.93 -11.89
N ASN A 174 -0.95 -2.79 -12.25
CA ASN A 174 -0.73 -4.25 -12.31
C ASN A 174 -0.24 -4.75 -13.69
N ALA A 175 -0.28 -3.92 -14.72
CA ALA A 175 0.02 -4.35 -16.09
C ALA A 175 1.53 -4.58 -16.26
N GLY A 176 1.93 -5.82 -16.58
CA GLY A 176 3.33 -6.18 -16.79
C GLY A 176 4.20 -6.14 -15.53
N TYR A 177 3.59 -6.20 -14.34
CA TYR A 177 4.31 -6.19 -13.09
C TYR A 177 4.81 -7.60 -12.71
N ASP A 178 6.12 -7.73 -12.56
CA ASP A 178 6.80 -8.92 -12.06
C ASP A 178 7.28 -8.64 -10.62
N GLY A 179 6.55 -9.18 -9.64
CA GLY A 179 6.81 -8.91 -8.22
C GLY A 179 8.11 -9.51 -7.69
N ASP A 180 8.55 -10.63 -8.26
CA ASP A 180 9.79 -11.30 -7.85
C ASP A 180 10.99 -10.52 -8.38
N ALA A 181 10.98 -10.19 -9.68
CA ALA A 181 12.03 -9.37 -10.28
C ALA A 181 12.08 -7.96 -9.66
N MET A 182 10.94 -7.40 -9.25
CA MET A 182 10.88 -6.16 -8.49
C MET A 182 11.52 -6.28 -7.11
N GLY A 183 11.24 -7.37 -6.40
CA GLY A 183 11.83 -7.66 -5.09
C GLY A 183 13.34 -7.74 -5.15
N GLU A 184 13.87 -8.53 -6.09
CA GLU A 184 15.31 -8.67 -6.31
C GLU A 184 15.98 -7.33 -6.64
N ALA A 185 15.37 -6.54 -7.54
CA ALA A 185 15.90 -5.25 -7.94
C ALA A 185 15.91 -4.23 -6.80
N LEU A 186 14.84 -4.16 -6.01
CA LEU A 186 14.76 -3.30 -4.84
C LEU A 186 15.75 -3.76 -3.77
N GLU A 187 15.81 -5.06 -3.47
CA GLU A 187 16.70 -5.58 -2.44
C GLU A 187 18.16 -5.28 -2.77
N GLU A 188 18.60 -5.47 -4.01
CA GLU A 188 19.98 -5.12 -4.41
C GLU A 188 20.24 -3.62 -4.32
N ARG A 189 19.28 -2.78 -4.72
CA ARG A 189 19.40 -1.32 -4.60
C ARG A 189 19.55 -0.87 -3.14
N PHE A 190 18.78 -1.46 -2.22
CA PHE A 190 18.94 -1.24 -0.78
C PHE A 190 20.32 -1.70 -0.29
N ARG A 191 20.77 -2.90 -0.70
CA ARG A 191 22.11 -3.39 -0.34
C ARG A 191 23.22 -2.46 -0.82
N MET A 192 23.13 -1.90 -2.02
CA MET A 192 24.14 -0.97 -2.53
C MET A 192 24.26 0.30 -1.67
N VAL A 193 23.14 0.84 -1.21
CA VAL A 193 23.09 2.08 -0.43
C VAL A 193 23.49 1.88 1.04
N LEU A 194 23.31 0.67 1.57
CA LEU A 194 23.57 0.31 2.96
C LEU A 194 24.95 -0.33 3.22
N ARG A 195 25.85 -0.31 2.21
CA ARG A 195 27.25 -0.77 2.30
C ARG A 195 28.19 0.26 2.90
#